data_AF-A0A8T2XDG9-F1
#
_entry.id   AF-A0A8T2XDG9-F1
#
_cell.length_a   1.000
_cell.length_b   1.000
_cell.length_c   1.000
_cell.angle_alpha   90.00
_cell.angle_beta   90.00
_cell.angle_gamma   90.00
#
_symmetry.space_group_name_H-M   'P 1'
#
loop_
_entity.id
_entity.type
_entity.pdbx_description
1 polymer ?
#
loop_
_entity_poly.entity_id
_entity_poly.type
_entity_poly.pdbx_seq_one_letter_code
_entity_poly.pdbx_strand_id
1 'polypeptide(L)'
;MARMMIVSVLLNWIPQLILQLSTNSLKSVSTATASFKSALSELGEDPLSANYDSMVVGDDVQACEDELARDKAQIPGITTRNNYGKPYSAIASAVTNHLPQIS
;
A
#
# COMPACT_ATOMS: atom_id res chain seq x y z
N MET A 1 9.23 7.86 -17.56
CA MET A 1 7.87 8.24 -17.11
C MET A 1 7.34 7.32 -16.01
N ALA A 2 7.38 5.99 -16.16
CA ALA A 2 6.91 5.03 -15.14
C ALA A 2 7.50 5.27 -13.74
N ARG A 3 8.83 5.40 -13.62
CA ARG A 3 9.52 5.70 -12.35
C ARG A 3 8.97 6.94 -11.61
N MET A 4 8.59 7.98 -12.35
CA MET A 4 8.08 9.23 -11.78
C MET A 4 6.63 9.12 -11.33
N MET A 5 5.81 8.31 -12.01
CA MET A 5 4.45 7.98 -11.59
C MET A 5 4.46 7.14 -10.32
N ILE A 6 5.36 6.16 -10.22
CA ILE A 6 5.46 5.30 -9.04
C ILE A 6 5.90 6.08 -7.81
N VAL A 7 6.94 6.92 -7.95
CA VAL A 7 7.36 7.85 -6.87
C VAL A 7 6.20 8.77 -6.46
N SER A 8 5.41 9.27 -7.40
CA SER A 8 4.26 10.14 -7.10
C SER A 8 3.12 9.41 -6.38
N VAL A 9 2.79 8.17 -6.78
CA VAL A 9 1.79 7.33 -6.11
C VAL A 9 2.21 7.02 -4.68
N LEU A 10 3.47 6.62 -4.49
CA LEU A 10 4.01 6.21 -3.19
C LEU A 10 4.23 7.42 -2.25
N LEU A 11 4.66 8.58 -2.76
CA LEU A 11 4.80 9.80 -1.96
C LEU A 11 3.46 10.40 -1.52
N ASN A 12 2.41 10.32 -2.35
CA ASN A 12 1.09 10.90 -2.03
C ASN A 12 0.30 10.11 -0.98
N TRP A 13 0.70 8.88 -0.66
CA TRP A 13 0.03 8.04 0.35
C TRP A 13 0.70 8.15 1.75
N ILE A 14 1.93 8.67 1.83
CA ILE A 14 2.77 8.66 3.05
C ILE A 14 2.41 9.73 4.12
N PRO A 15 1.88 10.93 3.84
CA PRO A 15 1.59 11.88 4.92
C PRO A 15 0.12 11.82 5.39
N GLN A 16 -0.07 11.45 6.66
CA GLN A 16 -0.91 12.10 7.69
C GLN A 16 -0.88 11.19 8.93
N LEU A 17 0.26 11.20 9.62
CA LEU A 17 0.45 10.62 10.95
C LEU A 17 0.16 11.76 11.93
N ILE A 18 -0.85 11.61 12.79
CA ILE A 18 -0.92 12.08 14.19
C ILE A 18 -2.35 11.82 14.68
N LEU A 19 -2.45 11.11 15.81
CA LEU A 19 -3.64 10.86 16.64
C LEU A 19 -4.71 9.91 16.07
N GLN A 20 -4.58 8.61 16.34
CA GLN A 20 -5.43 7.89 17.31
C GLN A 20 -5.07 6.40 17.34
N LEU A 21 -4.68 5.95 18.53
CA LEU A 21 -4.17 4.62 18.85
C LEU A 21 -5.30 3.69 19.31
N SER A 22 -5.15 2.38 19.01
CA SER A 22 -5.78 1.18 19.60
C SER A 22 -6.85 0.43 18.79
N THR A 23 -6.47 -0.21 17.68
CA THR A 23 -7.12 -1.45 17.15
C THR A 23 -6.15 -2.25 16.28
N ASN A 24 -6.38 -3.56 16.11
CA ASN A 24 -5.63 -4.43 15.17
C ASN A 24 -5.66 -3.89 13.73
N SER A 25 -6.70 -3.14 13.38
CA SER A 25 -6.89 -2.46 12.09
C SER A 25 -5.78 -1.44 11.76
N LEU A 26 -5.06 -0.90 12.76
CA LEU A 26 -3.89 -0.04 12.53
C LEU A 26 -2.67 -0.83 12.07
N LYS A 27 -2.56 -2.10 12.48
CA LYS A 27 -1.43 -2.96 12.08
C LYS A 27 -1.45 -3.13 10.56
N SER A 28 -2.59 -3.46 9.99
CA SER A 28 -2.74 -3.69 8.54
C SER A 28 -2.50 -2.41 7.71
N VAL A 29 -2.92 -1.23 8.18
CA VAL A 29 -2.57 0.04 7.52
C VAL A 29 -1.07 0.35 7.63
N SER A 30 -0.44 0.01 8.76
CA SER A 30 0.99 0.20 8.96
C SER A 30 1.84 -0.75 8.12
N THR A 31 1.39 -2.00 7.93
CA THR A 31 2.07 -3.00 7.09
C THR A 31 1.92 -2.62 5.62
N ALA A 32 0.73 -2.20 5.17
CA ALA A 32 0.53 -1.61 3.86
C ALA A 32 1.48 -0.42 3.62
N THR A 33 1.74 0.39 4.65
CA THR A 33 2.70 1.50 4.56
C THR A 33 4.13 1.04 4.41
N ALA A 34 4.52 0.02 5.16
CA ALA A 34 5.85 -0.56 5.06
C ALA A 34 6.06 -1.18 3.68
N SER A 35 5.10 -1.94 3.16
CA SER A 35 5.16 -2.56 1.84
C SER A 35 5.26 -1.53 0.72
N PHE A 36 4.49 -0.44 0.75
CA PHE A 36 4.66 0.63 -0.24
C PHE A 36 6.05 1.31 -0.17
N LYS A 37 6.61 1.49 1.03
CA LYS A 37 7.97 2.02 1.18
C LYS A 37 9.02 1.05 0.65
N SER A 38 8.82 -0.24 0.87
CA SER A 38 9.69 -1.30 0.37
C SER A 38 9.65 -1.38 -1.15
N ALA A 39 8.46 -1.38 -1.75
CA ALA A 39 8.28 -1.29 -3.20
C ALA A 39 8.96 -0.05 -3.81
N LEU A 40 8.96 1.09 -3.10
CA LEU A 40 9.65 2.29 -3.56
C LEU A 40 11.18 2.12 -3.59
N SER A 41 11.76 1.49 -2.56
CA SER A 41 13.21 1.25 -2.51
C SER A 41 13.66 0.24 -3.56
N GLU A 42 12.84 -0.79 -3.82
CA GLU A 42 13.21 -1.90 -4.70
C GLU A 42 13.00 -1.57 -6.19
N LEU A 43 12.26 -0.52 -6.51
CA LEU A 43 11.81 -0.21 -7.86
C LEU A 43 12.91 -0.16 -8.95
N GLY A 44 14.14 0.22 -8.56
CA GLY A 44 15.29 0.31 -9.45
C GLY A 44 16.33 -0.79 -9.24
N GLU A 45 16.09 -1.71 -8.31
CA GLU A 45 17.02 -2.74 -7.87
C GLU A 45 16.43 -4.13 -8.18
N ASP A 46 15.20 -4.38 -7.73
CA ASP A 46 14.45 -5.61 -7.95
C ASP A 46 12.97 -5.28 -8.26
N PRO A 47 12.61 -5.11 -9.54
CA PRO A 47 11.24 -4.84 -9.93
C PRO A 47 10.23 -5.96 -9.63
N LEU A 48 10.68 -7.21 -9.46
CA LEU A 48 9.80 -8.32 -9.06
C LEU A 48 9.42 -8.20 -7.58
N SER A 49 10.39 -7.93 -6.71
CA SER A 49 10.12 -7.68 -5.30
C SER A 49 9.24 -6.43 -5.12
N ALA A 50 9.52 -5.35 -5.87
CA ALA A 50 8.68 -4.15 -5.85
C ALA A 50 7.23 -4.43 -6.31
N ASN A 51 7.05 -5.34 -7.28
CA ASN A 51 5.73 -5.79 -7.71
C ASN A 51 5.01 -6.58 -6.60
N TYR A 52 5.70 -7.53 -5.99
CA TYR A 52 5.18 -8.33 -4.88
C TYR A 52 4.73 -7.44 -3.72
N ASP A 53 5.59 -6.51 -3.28
CA ASP A 53 5.28 -5.58 -2.20
C ASP A 53 4.10 -4.67 -2.54
N SER A 54 3.97 -4.27 -3.81
CA SER A 54 2.81 -3.52 -4.28
C SER A 54 1.51 -4.31 -4.16
N MET A 55 1.53 -5.62 -4.41
CA MET A 55 0.36 -6.50 -4.25
C MET A 55 0.01 -6.75 -2.78
N VAL A 56 1.01 -6.94 -1.92
CA VAL A 56 0.82 -7.11 -0.46
C VAL A 56 0.01 -5.96 0.13
N VAL A 57 0.18 -4.74 -0.36
CA VAL A 57 -0.63 -3.60 0.09
C VAL A 57 -2.13 -3.81 -0.15
N GLY A 58 -2.50 -4.36 -1.31
CA GLY A 58 -3.90 -4.65 -1.65
C GLY A 58 -4.51 -5.67 -0.69
N ASP A 59 -3.75 -6.71 -0.36
CA ASP A 59 -4.15 -7.74 0.61
C ASP A 59 -4.29 -7.16 2.02
N ASP A 60 -3.33 -6.35 2.46
CA ASP A 60 -3.32 -5.74 3.79
C ASP A 60 -4.49 -4.78 4.01
N VAL A 61 -4.80 -3.93 3.02
CA VAL A 61 -5.94 -3.00 3.15
C VAL A 61 -7.28 -3.74 3.05
N GLN A 62 -7.36 -4.85 2.32
CA GLN A 62 -8.56 -5.70 2.31
C GLN A 62 -8.74 -6.42 3.64
N ALA A 63 -7.67 -7.00 4.18
CA ALA A 63 -7.68 -7.63 5.49
C ALA A 63 -8.13 -6.62 6.56
N CYS A 64 -7.65 -5.38 6.51
CA CYS A 64 -8.10 -4.32 7.41
C CYS A 64 -9.62 -4.07 7.35
N GLU A 65 -10.21 -4.01 6.14
CA GLU A 65 -11.66 -3.85 5.99
C GLU A 65 -12.43 -5.05 6.54
N ASP A 66 -11.93 -6.27 6.32
CA ASP A 66 -12.55 -7.50 6.82
C ASP A 66 -12.53 -7.56 8.36
N GLU A 67 -11.43 -7.10 8.98
CA GLU A 67 -11.31 -6.96 10.42
C GLU A 67 -12.30 -5.93 10.98
N LEU A 68 -12.40 -4.75 10.36
CA LEU A 68 -13.36 -3.70 10.76
C LEU A 68 -14.80 -4.21 10.65
N ALA A 69 -15.14 -4.91 9.57
CA ALA A 69 -16.46 -5.49 9.37
C ALA A 69 -16.80 -6.55 10.41
N ARG A 70 -15.85 -7.47 10.70
CA ARG A 70 -16.01 -8.52 11.71
C ARG A 70 -16.23 -7.94 13.11
N ASP A 71 -15.48 -6.89 13.44
CA ASP A 71 -15.53 -6.23 14.75
C ASP A 71 -16.69 -5.21 14.84
N LYS A 72 -17.46 -5.04 13.75
CA LYS A 72 -18.52 -4.03 13.60
C LYS A 72 -18.04 -2.61 13.89
N ALA A 73 -16.77 -2.34 13.62
CA ALA A 73 -16.13 -1.06 13.83
C ALA A 73 -16.27 -0.18 12.58
N GLN A 74 -16.53 1.11 12.78
CA GLN A 74 -16.50 2.10 11.72
C GLN A 74 -15.49 3.17 12.05
N ILE A 75 -14.38 3.18 11.31
CA ILE A 75 -13.32 4.17 11.43
C ILE A 75 -13.16 4.84 10.07
N PRO A 76 -13.94 5.90 9.77
CA PRO A 76 -14.02 6.48 8.42
C PRO A 76 -12.67 6.86 7.80
N GLY A 77 -11.72 7.30 8.63
CA GLY A 77 -10.36 7.62 8.18
C GLY A 77 -9.58 6.39 7.67
N ILE A 78 -9.75 5.22 8.30
CA ILE A 78 -9.13 3.98 7.86
C ILE A 78 -9.80 3.49 6.58
N THR A 79 -11.13 3.43 6.55
CA THR A 79 -11.88 3.01 5.34
C THR A 79 -11.57 3.89 4.13
N THR A 80 -11.45 5.20 4.31
CA THR A 80 -11.04 6.11 3.24
C THR A 80 -9.64 5.76 2.71
N ARG A 81 -8.67 5.49 3.59
CA ARG A 81 -7.31 5.10 3.19
C ARG A 81 -7.28 3.75 2.48
N ASN A 82 -8.03 2.76 2.96
CA ASN A 82 -8.11 1.44 2.36
C ASN A 82 -8.74 1.50 0.97
N ASN A 83 -9.76 2.33 0.78
CA ASN A 83 -10.36 2.59 -0.53
C ASN A 83 -9.39 3.23 -1.53
N TYR A 84 -8.40 4.00 -1.07
CA TYR A 84 -7.30 4.47 -1.91
C TYR A 84 -6.18 3.44 -2.08
N GLY A 85 -5.89 2.63 -1.06
CA GLY A 85 -4.83 1.62 -1.09
C GLY A 85 -5.06 0.57 -2.17
N LYS A 86 -6.30 0.11 -2.36
CA LYS A 86 -6.67 -0.88 -3.39
C LYS A 86 -6.30 -0.46 -4.81
N PRO A 87 -6.78 0.69 -5.34
CA PRO A 87 -6.41 1.12 -6.69
C PRO A 87 -4.92 1.45 -6.80
N TYR A 88 -4.27 1.99 -5.76
CA TYR A 88 -2.82 2.25 -5.81
C TYR A 88 -1.99 0.97 -5.85
N SER A 89 -2.37 -0.07 -5.10
CA SER A 89 -1.75 -1.40 -5.17
C SER A 89 -1.86 -1.96 -6.59
N ALA A 90 -3.07 -1.94 -7.17
CA ALA A 90 -3.31 -2.44 -8.53
C ALA A 90 -2.50 -1.68 -9.59
N ILE A 91 -2.45 -0.34 -9.50
CA ILE A 91 -1.66 0.49 -10.42
C ILE A 91 -0.17 0.21 -10.24
N ALA A 92 0.33 0.18 -9.01
CA ALA A 92 1.75 -0.07 -8.73
C ALA A 92 2.19 -1.46 -9.23
N SER A 93 1.37 -2.49 -8.99
CA SER A 93 1.60 -3.84 -9.53
C SER A 93 1.60 -3.85 -11.07
N ALA A 94 0.59 -3.25 -11.72
CA ALA A 94 0.55 -3.18 -13.17
C ALA A 94 1.78 -2.49 -13.76
N VAL A 95 2.23 -1.38 -13.15
CA VAL A 95 3.39 -0.63 -13.64
C VAL A 95 4.70 -1.40 -13.40
N THR A 96 4.91 -1.98 -12.23
CA THR A 96 6.13 -2.75 -11.90
C THR A 96 6.30 -3.98 -12.79
N ASN A 97 5.19 -4.63 -13.20
CA ASN A 97 5.20 -5.73 -14.18
C ASN A 97 5.72 -5.33 -15.57
N HIS A 98 5.75 -4.03 -15.89
CA HIS A 98 6.30 -3.53 -17.16
C HIS A 98 7.73 -3.00 -17.05
N LEU A 99 8.36 -3.09 -15.88
CA LEU A 99 9.76 -2.70 -15.72
C LEU A 99 10.69 -3.82 -16.23
N PRO A 100 11.83 -3.48 -16.85
CA PRO A 100 12.83 -4.47 -17.23
C PRO A 100 13.37 -5.18 -15.99
N GLN A 101 13.47 -6.51 -16.04
CA GLN A 101 14.05 -7.28 -14.96
C GLN A 101 15.55 -7.06 -14.90
N ILE A 102 16.06 -6.84 -13.70
CA ILE A 102 17.48 -6.56 -13.44
C ILE A 102 18.04 -7.83 -12.80
N SER A 103 19.00 -8.46 -13.47
CA SER A 103 19.70 -9.67 -13.00
C SER A 103 21.01 -9.34 -12.32
#